data_AF-A0A180FXU0-F1
#
_entry.id   AF-A0A180FXU0-F1
#
_cell.length_a   1.000
_cell.length_b   1.000
_cell.length_c   1.000
_cell.angle_alpha   90.00
_cell.angle_beta   90.00
_cell.angle_gamma   90.00
#
_symmetry.space_group_name_H-M   'P 1'
#
loop_
_entity.id
_entity.type
_entity.pdbx_description
1 polymer ?
#
loop_
_entity_poly.entity_id
_entity_poly.type
_entity_poly.pdbx_seq_one_letter_code
_entity_poly.pdbx_strand_id
1 'polypeptide(L)'
;MISGSGNQDQLTIESLNLSWFRIVLDEAQCVKRSTVTVGTKLMALNNASLIRNPSARRTQNIQQLQAKFVLLLTGTPIQNRLTDLQSLITILRISPWDEEAIWKRCLIPQITVGAPEAIRSLNKLMQAICLRRTKAFLLNLPEKVEKGILVQNSPKWAQVSNQLHQSFIHPFGRLRTSQERWDPAKFFRQLTMIRQFCNHPIFAQEDMLIQQNWHWQDSAKIVHLVDSLQTFLRGDRGIQRPKAVVFSSFVAFLEIIGRALEEKHIQSAWLRGDFTLQQRDNNLERF
;
A
#
# COMPACT_ATOMS: atom_id res chain seq x y z
N MET A 1 28.34 43.97 15.83
CA MET A 1 28.64 44.50 14.48
C MET A 1 30.08 44.19 14.16
N ILE A 2 30.31 43.18 13.32
CA ILE A 2 31.15 43.20 12.11
C ILE A 2 30.72 41.95 11.35
N SER A 3 30.20 42.21 10.16
CA SER A 3 29.75 41.28 9.14
C SER A 3 30.89 40.41 8.62
N GLY A 4 30.64 39.11 8.48
CA GLY A 4 31.47 38.18 7.73
C GLY A 4 30.57 37.20 7.00
N SER A 5 30.27 37.52 5.73
CA SER A 5 29.60 36.67 4.77
C SER A 5 30.41 35.39 4.52
N GLY A 6 29.86 34.25 4.93
CA GLY A 6 30.37 32.91 4.61
C GLY A 6 29.24 32.11 3.98
N ASN A 7 29.48 31.63 2.76
CA ASN A 7 28.57 30.86 1.92
C ASN A 7 27.69 29.87 2.69
N GLN A 8 26.38 29.93 2.45
CA GLN A 8 25.54 28.75 2.64
C GLN A 8 25.96 27.73 1.59
N ASP A 9 26.93 26.89 1.92
CA ASP A 9 27.25 25.71 1.13
C ASP A 9 25.96 24.92 0.95
N GLN A 10 25.44 24.92 -0.29
CA GLN A 10 24.38 24.02 -0.69
C GLN A 10 24.91 22.60 -0.46
N LEU A 11 24.42 21.95 0.59
CA LEU A 11 24.62 20.53 0.85
C LEU A 11 24.09 19.75 -0.34
N THR A 12 24.94 19.55 -1.33
CA THR A 12 24.69 18.75 -2.51
C THR A 12 25.22 17.35 -2.24
N ILE A 13 24.49 16.33 -2.70
CA ILE A 13 24.86 14.91 -2.57
C ILE A 13 26.22 14.60 -3.21
N GLU A 14 26.71 15.52 -4.03
CA GLU A 14 27.97 15.44 -4.78
C GLU A 14 29.21 15.40 -3.87
N SER A 15 29.11 15.82 -2.61
CA SER A 15 30.19 15.72 -1.62
C SER A 15 30.27 14.36 -0.91
N LEU A 16 29.33 13.44 -1.17
CA LEU A 16 29.30 12.14 -0.49
C LEU A 16 30.25 11.13 -1.10
N ASN A 17 31.36 10.91 -0.40
CA ASN A 17 32.26 9.79 -0.65
C ASN A 17 31.66 8.51 -0.03
N LEU A 18 30.65 7.93 -0.69
CA LEU A 18 29.98 6.71 -0.23
C LEU A 18 30.84 5.48 -0.55
N SER A 19 31.36 4.86 0.50
CA SER A 19 31.91 3.51 0.39
C SER A 19 30.75 2.51 0.26
N TRP A 20 30.77 1.73 -0.81
CA TRP A 20 29.72 0.84 -1.30
C TRP A 20 28.95 0.03 -0.24
N PHE A 21 27.61 0.08 -0.31
CA PHE A 21 26.72 -0.88 0.38
C PHE A 21 25.78 -1.53 -0.64
N ARG A 22 25.87 -2.86 -0.78
CA ARG A 22 25.11 -3.64 -1.75
C ARG A 22 23.72 -3.93 -1.21
N ILE A 23 22.70 -3.22 -1.69
CA ILE A 23 21.32 -3.67 -1.62
C ILE A 23 21.14 -4.75 -2.69
N VAL A 24 20.66 -5.94 -2.31
CA VAL A 24 20.18 -6.94 -3.26
C VAL A 24 18.65 -6.90 -3.19
N LEU A 25 17.99 -6.44 -4.24
CA LEU A 25 16.54 -6.59 -4.35
C LEU A 25 16.24 -7.91 -5.04
N ASP A 26 15.66 -8.84 -4.30
CA ASP A 26 15.01 -10.02 -4.86
C ASP A 26 13.62 -10.20 -4.21
N GLU A 27 12.59 -10.21 -5.05
CA GLU A 27 11.28 -10.77 -4.74
C GLU A 27 11.27 -12.24 -5.19
N ALA A 28 12.05 -13.07 -4.53
CA ALA A 28 11.76 -14.50 -4.46
C ALA A 28 10.94 -14.71 -3.18
N GLN A 29 9.75 -15.29 -3.31
CA GLN A 29 8.82 -15.63 -2.22
C GLN A 29 9.36 -16.71 -1.26
N CYS A 30 10.63 -16.64 -0.86
CA CYS A 30 11.29 -17.63 0.00
C CYS A 30 11.92 -17.01 1.24
N VAL A 31 11.27 -16.05 1.91
CA VAL A 31 11.45 -15.88 3.37
C VAL A 31 10.13 -15.37 3.97
N LYS A 32 9.21 -16.30 4.30
CA LYS A 32 7.92 -16.05 5.00
C LYS A 32 8.08 -15.63 6.47
N ARG A 33 9.18 -14.98 6.83
CA ARG A 33 9.39 -14.37 8.13
C ARG A 33 9.87 -12.94 7.92
N SER A 34 9.28 -12.00 8.64
CA SER A 34 9.95 -10.73 8.95
C SER A 34 11.05 -11.03 9.98
N THR A 35 12.06 -11.77 9.56
CA THR A 35 13.22 -12.13 10.40
C THR A 35 14.22 -11.00 10.34
N VAL A 36 14.53 -10.45 11.51
CA VAL A 36 15.73 -9.67 11.73
C VAL A 36 16.78 -10.67 12.19
N THR A 37 17.75 -10.97 11.33
CA THR A 37 18.92 -11.78 11.71
C THR A 37 20.03 -10.81 12.07
N VAL A 38 20.49 -10.86 13.32
CA VAL A 38 21.59 -10.02 13.82
C VAL A 38 22.78 -10.92 14.12
N GLY A 39 23.76 -10.91 13.23
CA GLY A 39 25.12 -11.28 13.59
C GLY A 39 25.89 -10.01 13.97
N THR A 40 26.97 -10.14 14.73
CA THR A 40 27.86 -9.01 15.09
C THR A 40 28.42 -8.24 13.87
N LYS A 41 28.27 -8.78 12.66
CA LYS A 41 28.72 -8.18 11.39
C LYS A 41 27.60 -7.79 10.43
N LEU A 42 26.47 -8.49 10.38
CA LEU A 42 25.43 -8.28 9.37
C LEU A 42 24.04 -8.22 10.01
N MET A 43 23.28 -7.21 9.62
CA MET A 43 21.84 -7.10 9.85
C MET A 43 21.10 -7.21 8.51
N ALA A 44 20.22 -8.20 8.40
CA ALA A 44 19.34 -8.35 7.24
C ALA A 44 17.87 -8.18 7.65
N LEU A 45 17.14 -7.34 6.93
CA LEU A 45 15.71 -7.10 7.13
C LEU A 45 14.92 -7.41 5.86
N ASN A 46 14.07 -8.43 5.94
CA ASN A 46 13.06 -8.67 4.90
C ASN A 46 11.83 -7.79 5.13
N ASN A 47 11.30 -7.19 4.05
CA ASN A 47 10.23 -6.21 4.06
C ASN A 47 10.56 -4.93 4.85
N ALA A 48 11.56 -4.18 4.37
CA ALA A 48 11.94 -2.89 4.95
C ALA A 48 10.82 -1.83 4.94
N SER A 49 9.68 -2.09 4.29
CA SER A 49 8.43 -1.38 4.50
C SER A 49 7.98 -1.28 5.96
N LEU A 50 8.42 -2.19 6.83
CA LEU A 50 7.99 -2.25 8.24
C LEU A 50 8.61 -1.17 9.14
N ILE A 51 9.66 -0.49 8.68
CA ILE A 51 10.46 0.47 9.45
C ILE A 51 10.32 1.91 8.95
N ARG A 52 9.28 2.20 8.15
CA ARG A 52 9.06 3.53 7.54
C ARG A 52 8.59 4.61 8.51
N ASN A 53 8.04 4.22 9.65
CA ASN A 53 7.58 5.16 10.65
C ASN A 53 8.67 5.32 11.72
N PRO A 54 9.40 6.45 11.78
CA PRO A 54 10.48 6.65 12.75
C PRO A 54 9.96 6.69 14.20
N SER A 55 8.68 7.04 14.41
CA SER A 55 8.06 7.05 15.74
C SER A 55 7.62 5.66 16.23
N ALA A 56 7.62 4.64 15.36
CA ALA A 56 7.20 3.31 15.77
C ALA A 56 8.29 2.65 16.62
N ARG A 57 7.90 2.05 17.77
CA ARG A 57 8.81 1.30 18.65
C ARG A 57 9.68 0.29 17.91
N ARG A 58 9.11 -0.40 16.92
CA ARG A 58 9.83 -1.36 16.06
C ARG A 58 10.98 -0.69 15.33
N THR A 59 10.74 0.46 14.71
CA THR A 59 11.76 1.22 13.96
C THR A 59 12.85 1.70 14.88
N GLN A 60 12.49 2.28 16.03
CA GLN A 60 13.44 2.76 17.04
C GLN A 60 14.35 1.64 17.54
N ASN A 61 13.79 0.48 17.88
CA ASN A 61 14.56 -0.67 18.33
C ASN A 61 15.51 -1.19 17.24
N ILE A 62 15.05 -1.24 15.98
CA ILE A 62 15.88 -1.67 14.84
C ILE A 62 17.02 -0.68 14.59
N GLN A 63 16.76 0.63 14.69
CA GLN A 63 17.77 1.68 14.52
C GLN A 63 18.90 1.63 15.57
N GLN A 64 18.61 1.13 16.78
CA GLN A 64 19.60 0.99 17.85
C GLN A 64 20.56 -0.19 17.64
N LEU A 65 20.23 -1.14 16.75
CA LEU A 65 21.08 -2.29 16.49
C LEU A 65 22.41 -1.84 15.85
N GLN A 66 23.50 -2.44 16.33
CA GLN A 66 24.84 -2.21 15.80
C GLN A 66 25.20 -3.36 14.85
N ALA A 67 25.45 -3.04 13.58
CA ALA A 67 25.94 -3.98 12.58
C ALA A 67 26.93 -3.28 11.66
N LYS A 68 27.93 -4.03 11.16
CA LYS A 68 28.91 -3.50 10.19
C LYS A 68 28.31 -3.37 8.78
N PHE A 69 27.40 -4.28 8.44
CA PHE A 69 26.71 -4.31 7.17
C PHE A 69 25.20 -4.38 7.41
N VAL A 70 24.45 -3.62 6.61
CA VAL A 70 22.99 -3.61 6.66
C VAL A 70 22.45 -3.93 5.27
N LEU A 71 21.57 -4.92 5.20
CA LEU A 71 20.87 -5.33 3.98
C LEU A 71 19.36 -5.17 4.18
N LEU A 72 18.75 -4.30 3.37
CA LEU A 72 17.32 -4.02 3.40
C LEU A 72 16.66 -4.56 2.12
N LEU A 73 15.69 -5.46 2.27
CA LEU A 73 14.94 -6.03 1.15
C LEU A 73 13.54 -5.40 1.10
N THR A 74 13.19 -4.72 0.01
CA THR A 74 11.85 -4.14 -0.19
C THR A 74 11.53 -3.92 -1.67
N GLY A 75 10.35 -4.34 -2.12
CA GLY A 75 9.84 -4.03 -3.47
C GLY A 75 9.36 -2.58 -3.61
N THR A 76 8.99 -1.93 -2.50
CA THR A 76 8.44 -0.57 -2.46
C THR A 76 9.16 0.27 -1.39
N PRO A 77 10.34 0.84 -1.70
CA PRO A 77 11.11 1.65 -0.74
C PRO A 77 10.40 2.96 -0.36
N ILE A 78 9.54 3.47 -1.24
CA ILE A 78 8.69 4.64 -1.02
C ILE A 78 7.24 4.19 -1.23
N GLN A 79 6.35 4.48 -0.28
CA GLN A 79 4.91 4.22 -0.45
C GLN A 79 4.11 5.51 -0.44
N ASN A 80 4.16 6.26 0.66
CA ASN A 80 3.27 7.39 0.87
C ASN A 80 4.01 8.72 0.96
N ARG A 81 5.21 8.72 1.56
CA ARG A 81 5.93 9.96 1.89
C ARG A 81 7.43 9.78 1.68
N LEU A 82 8.13 10.88 1.38
CA LEU A 82 9.60 10.88 1.32
C LEU A 82 10.25 10.55 2.67
N THR A 83 9.53 10.71 3.78
CA THR A 83 9.97 10.28 5.12
C THR A 83 10.11 8.75 5.22
N ASP A 84 9.38 8.00 4.39
CA ASP A 84 9.53 6.55 4.31
C ASP A 84 10.96 6.17 3.91
N LEU A 85 11.52 6.89 2.94
CA LEU A 85 12.89 6.70 2.48
C LEU A 85 13.91 7.18 3.51
N GLN A 86 13.66 8.32 4.15
CA GLN A 86 14.55 8.85 5.20
C GLN A 86 14.75 7.83 6.32
N SER A 87 13.69 7.12 6.74
CA SER A 87 13.80 6.09 7.77
C SER A 87 14.74 4.94 7.37
N LEU A 88 14.76 4.58 6.07
CA LEU A 88 15.69 3.59 5.53
C LEU A 88 17.13 4.13 5.51
N ILE A 89 17.31 5.39 5.10
CA ILE A 89 18.61 6.07 5.06
C ILE A 89 19.23 6.19 6.45
N THR A 90 18.43 6.53 7.47
CA THR A 90 18.91 6.58 8.86
C THR A 90 19.45 5.24 9.34
N ILE A 91 18.81 4.13 8.95
CA ILE A 91 19.29 2.78 9.29
C ILE A 91 20.60 2.44 8.57
N LEU A 92 20.77 2.96 7.35
CA LEU A 92 22.02 2.83 6.58
C LEU A 92 23.12 3.80 7.08
N ARG A 93 22.80 4.74 7.98
CA ARG A 93 23.74 5.73 8.55
C ARG A 93 24.47 6.55 7.49
N ILE A 94 23.72 7.01 6.48
CA ILE A 94 24.27 7.80 5.37
C ILE A 94 24.26 9.28 5.75
N SER A 95 25.34 9.75 6.36
CA SER A 95 25.53 11.17 6.66
C SER A 95 25.63 12.00 5.37
N PRO A 96 25.06 13.23 5.32
CA PRO A 96 24.23 13.89 6.34
C PRO A 96 22.72 13.61 6.18
N TRP A 97 22.32 12.69 5.30
CA TRP A 97 20.91 12.44 4.97
C TRP A 97 20.18 11.56 5.98
N ASP A 98 20.93 10.89 6.86
CA ASP A 98 20.40 10.20 8.02
C ASP A 98 19.83 11.16 9.08
N GLU A 99 20.25 12.42 9.08
CA GLU A 99 19.70 13.48 9.91
C GLU A 99 18.33 13.97 9.39
N GLU A 100 17.29 13.75 10.19
CA GLU A 100 15.92 14.11 9.84
C GLU A 100 15.76 15.62 9.58
N ALA A 101 16.48 16.47 10.33
CA ALA A 101 16.44 17.91 10.17
C ALA A 101 16.95 18.37 8.81
N ILE A 102 18.06 17.79 8.34
CA ILE A 102 18.67 18.08 7.04
C ILE A 102 17.74 17.59 5.93
N TRP A 103 17.23 16.36 6.04
CA TRP A 103 16.30 15.80 5.06
C TRP A 103 15.03 16.67 4.90
N LYS A 104 14.43 17.08 6.03
CA LYS A 104 13.22 17.92 6.05
C LYS A 104 13.44 19.34 5.54
N ARG A 105 14.62 19.91 5.78
CA ARG A 105 14.92 21.29 5.38
C ARG A 105 15.40 21.40 3.94
N CYS A 106 16.26 20.47 3.51
CA CYS A 106 16.97 20.57 2.23
C CYS A 106 16.27 19.81 1.11
N LEU A 107 15.74 18.61 1.38
CA LEU A 107 15.25 17.73 0.31
C LEU A 107 13.73 17.78 0.13
N ILE A 108 12.95 17.64 1.21
CA ILE A 108 11.48 17.55 1.12
C ILE A 108 10.86 18.77 0.40
N PRO A 109 11.19 20.03 0.73
CA PRO A 109 10.56 21.20 0.10
C PRO A 109 10.88 21.25 -1.39
N GLN A 110 12.14 20.97 -1.76
CA GLN A 110 12.62 21.01 -3.14
C GLN A 110 11.99 19.90 -4.00
N ILE A 111 11.83 18.69 -3.47
CA ILE A 111 11.11 17.62 -4.18
C ILE A 111 9.61 17.96 -4.31
N THR A 112 9.01 18.57 -3.29
CA THR A 112 7.57 18.91 -3.30
C THR A 112 7.23 19.90 -4.41
N VAL A 113 8.13 20.84 -4.70
CA VAL A 113 7.97 21.79 -5.83
C VAL A 113 8.51 21.25 -7.16
N GLY A 114 9.00 20.01 -7.20
CA GLY A 114 9.52 19.37 -8.42
C GLY A 114 10.84 19.94 -8.91
N ALA A 115 11.68 20.49 -8.02
CA ALA A 115 12.97 21.07 -8.39
C ALA A 115 13.87 20.01 -9.06
N PRO A 116 14.35 20.24 -10.31
CA PRO A 116 15.12 19.25 -11.06
C PRO A 116 16.40 18.80 -10.34
N GLU A 117 17.07 19.70 -9.64
CA GLU A 117 18.30 19.41 -8.89
C GLU A 117 18.07 18.47 -7.71
N ALA A 118 16.96 18.65 -6.98
CA ALA A 118 16.60 17.77 -5.89
C ALA A 118 16.24 16.37 -6.40
N ILE A 119 15.51 16.28 -7.52
CA ILE A 119 15.18 15.00 -8.16
C ILE A 119 16.45 14.29 -8.63
N ARG A 120 17.39 15.01 -9.28
CA ARG A 120 18.69 14.45 -9.68
C ARG A 120 19.48 13.96 -8.47
N SER A 121 19.54 14.75 -7.40
CA SER A 121 20.23 14.37 -6.16
C SER A 121 19.63 13.09 -5.58
N LEU A 122 18.30 13.03 -5.42
CA LEU A 122 17.60 11.86 -4.93
C LEU A 122 17.84 10.62 -5.82
N ASN A 123 17.83 10.79 -7.15
CA ASN A 123 18.14 9.71 -8.08
C ASN A 123 19.57 9.20 -7.92
N LYS A 124 20.58 10.09 -7.79
CA LYS A 124 21.97 9.70 -7.52
C LYS A 124 22.10 8.92 -6.20
N LEU A 125 21.45 9.41 -5.14
CA LEU A 125 21.43 8.72 -3.86
C LEU A 125 20.82 7.32 -4.00
N MET A 126 19.67 7.21 -4.65
CA MET A 126 19.03 5.93 -4.90
C MET A 126 19.89 5.00 -5.75
N GLN A 127 20.62 5.50 -6.76
CA GLN A 127 21.55 4.70 -7.56
C GLN A 127 22.74 4.18 -6.74
N ALA A 128 23.25 4.98 -5.81
CA ALA A 128 24.38 4.60 -4.97
C ALA A 128 23.99 3.53 -3.93
N ILE A 129 22.77 3.60 -3.41
CA ILE A 129 22.36 2.74 -2.30
C ILE A 129 21.47 1.59 -2.73
N CYS A 130 20.70 1.70 -3.81
CA CYS A 130 19.65 0.75 -4.18
C CYS A 130 19.91 0.06 -5.52
N LEU A 131 19.72 -1.27 -5.54
CA LEU A 131 19.72 -2.06 -6.77
C LEU A 131 18.29 -2.45 -7.14
N ARG A 132 17.61 -1.68 -8.00
CA ARG A 132 16.24 -2.00 -8.45
C ARG A 132 16.23 -2.53 -9.88
N ARG A 133 15.75 -3.76 -10.06
CA ARG A 133 15.53 -4.38 -11.37
C ARG A 133 14.03 -4.50 -11.64
N THR A 134 13.61 -4.26 -12.87
CA THR A 134 12.22 -4.45 -13.29
C THR A 134 12.05 -5.86 -13.88
N LYS A 135 10.91 -6.50 -13.63
CA LYS A 135 10.63 -7.84 -14.17
C LYS A 135 10.67 -7.86 -15.71
N ALA A 136 10.26 -6.77 -16.36
CA ALA A 136 10.32 -6.62 -17.82
C ALA A 136 11.76 -6.67 -18.39
N PHE A 137 12.78 -6.26 -17.63
CA PHE A 137 14.16 -6.32 -18.07
C PHE A 137 14.76 -7.74 -17.98
N LEU A 138 14.23 -8.58 -17.08
CA LEU A 138 14.79 -9.91 -16.78
C LEU A 138 13.98 -11.07 -17.35
N LEU A 139 12.68 -10.86 -17.55
CA LEU A 139 11.73 -11.90 -17.92
C LEU A 139 10.87 -11.37 -19.08
N ASN A 140 10.77 -12.15 -20.16
CA ASN A 140 9.85 -11.90 -21.28
C ASN A 140 8.39 -12.18 -20.85
N LEU A 141 7.91 -11.44 -19.85
CA LEU A 141 6.54 -11.54 -19.37
C LEU A 141 5.58 -10.80 -20.30
N PRO A 142 4.34 -11.28 -20.46
CA PRO A 142 3.31 -10.54 -21.16
C PRO A 142 3.03 -9.20 -20.46
N GLU A 143 2.54 -8.23 -21.23
CA GLU A 143 2.23 -6.90 -20.72
C GLU A 143 1.15 -6.96 -19.62
N LYS A 144 1.38 -6.23 -18.53
CA LYS A 144 0.38 -6.08 -17.47
C LYS A 144 -0.70 -5.11 -17.94
N VAL A 145 -1.91 -5.62 -18.16
CA VAL A 145 -3.08 -4.81 -18.54
C VAL A 145 -3.89 -4.45 -17.30
N GLU A 146 -4.11 -3.15 -17.08
CA GLU A 146 -4.97 -2.63 -16.01
C GLU A 146 -6.26 -2.05 -16.63
N LYS A 147 -7.43 -2.46 -16.13
CA LYS A 147 -8.73 -1.97 -16.59
C LYS A 147 -9.58 -1.52 -15.41
N GLY A 148 -9.96 -0.25 -15.40
CA GLY A 148 -10.96 0.28 -14.47
C GLY A 148 -12.36 -0.07 -14.94
N ILE A 149 -13.13 -0.76 -14.10
CA ILE A 149 -14.52 -1.11 -14.39
C ILE A 149 -15.42 -0.26 -13.50
N LEU A 150 -16.22 0.60 -14.11
CA LEU A 150 -17.25 1.37 -13.41
C LEU A 150 -18.53 0.55 -13.34
N VAL A 151 -18.96 0.23 -12.12
CA VAL A 151 -20.25 -0.41 -11.87
C VAL A 151 -21.20 0.59 -11.24
N GLN A 152 -22.47 0.54 -11.64
CA GLN A 152 -23.52 1.39 -11.07
C GLN A 152 -24.30 0.58 -10.03
N ASN A 153 -24.61 1.23 -8.90
CA ASN A 153 -25.47 0.61 -7.89
C ASN A 153 -26.87 0.35 -8.48
N SER A 154 -27.52 -0.72 -8.03
CA SER A 154 -28.90 -1.02 -8.43
C SER A 154 -29.83 0.16 -8.11
N PRO A 155 -30.84 0.45 -8.97
CA PRO A 155 -31.80 1.52 -8.75
C PRO A 155 -32.48 1.45 -7.38
N LYS A 156 -32.68 0.24 -6.84
CA LYS A 156 -33.21 -0.02 -5.48
C LYS A 156 -32.46 0.75 -4.39
N TRP A 157 -31.15 0.93 -4.57
CA TRP A 157 -30.25 1.53 -3.58
C TRP A 157 -29.85 2.97 -3.92
N ALA A 158 -30.37 3.54 -5.01
CA ALA A 158 -30.00 4.89 -5.46
C ALA A 158 -30.35 5.97 -4.43
N GLN A 159 -31.54 5.89 -3.82
CA GLN A 159 -31.96 6.84 -2.80
C GLN A 159 -31.05 6.80 -1.57
N VAL A 160 -30.74 5.61 -1.06
CA VAL A 160 -29.84 5.42 0.10
C VAL A 160 -28.44 5.94 -0.22
N SER A 161 -27.92 5.61 -1.42
CA SER A 161 -26.63 6.11 -1.89
C SER A 161 -26.59 7.64 -1.91
N ASN A 162 -27.65 8.28 -2.41
CA ASN A 162 -27.75 9.73 -2.46
C ASN A 162 -27.83 10.34 -1.06
N GLN A 163 -28.60 9.76 -0.15
CA GLN A 163 -28.67 10.21 1.23
C GLN A 163 -27.32 10.14 1.94
N LEU A 164 -26.61 9.01 1.82
CA LEU A 164 -25.27 8.86 2.37
C LEU A 164 -24.30 9.90 1.79
N HIS A 165 -24.33 10.10 0.47
CA HIS A 165 -23.51 11.10 -0.20
C HIS A 165 -23.79 12.52 0.30
N GLN A 166 -25.07 12.92 0.39
CA GLN A 166 -25.48 14.24 0.90
C GLN A 166 -25.05 14.43 2.35
N SER A 167 -25.24 13.40 3.19
CA SER A 167 -24.86 13.42 4.61
C SER A 167 -23.36 13.59 4.84
N PHE A 168 -22.53 13.28 3.84
CA PHE A 168 -21.08 13.42 3.89
C PHE A 168 -20.58 14.71 3.24
N ILE A 169 -21.13 15.08 2.09
CA ILE A 169 -20.61 16.21 1.29
C ILE A 169 -20.86 17.57 1.94
N HIS A 170 -21.94 17.70 2.72
CA HIS A 170 -22.26 18.92 3.46
C HIS A 170 -21.33 19.16 4.65
N PRO A 171 -21.10 18.18 5.55
CA PRO A 171 -20.18 18.40 6.66
C PRO A 171 -18.71 18.34 6.23
N PHE A 172 -18.33 17.51 5.26
CA PHE A 172 -16.91 17.18 5.01
C PHE A 172 -16.41 17.40 3.59
N GLY A 173 -17.31 17.57 2.63
CA GLY A 173 -16.97 17.66 1.22
C GLY A 173 -17.01 19.08 0.67
N ARG A 174 -17.18 19.16 -0.65
CA ARG A 174 -17.19 20.41 -1.43
C ARG A 174 -18.35 21.35 -1.09
N LEU A 175 -19.42 20.87 -0.46
CA LEU A 175 -20.60 21.67 -0.11
C LEU A 175 -20.56 22.16 1.34
N ARG A 176 -19.41 22.03 2.00
CA ARG A 176 -19.21 22.51 3.36
C ARG A 176 -19.15 24.03 3.41
N THR A 177 -20.00 24.61 4.25
CA THR A 177 -20.07 26.05 4.52
C THR A 177 -19.43 26.44 5.86
N SER A 178 -19.34 25.51 6.82
CA SER A 178 -18.75 25.77 8.14
C SER A 178 -17.22 25.93 8.06
N GLN A 179 -16.70 27.00 8.66
CA GLN A 179 -15.27 27.26 8.83
C GLN A 179 -14.65 26.56 10.04
N GLU A 180 -15.47 25.95 10.91
CA GLU A 180 -14.97 25.25 12.09
C GLU A 180 -14.11 24.04 11.69
N ARG A 181 -13.24 23.57 12.58
CA ARG A 181 -12.57 22.28 12.36
C ARG A 181 -13.57 21.15 12.54
N TRP A 182 -13.54 20.18 11.64
CA TRP A 182 -14.36 18.98 11.77
C TRP A 182 -13.69 17.93 12.63
N ASP A 183 -14.52 17.10 13.27
CA ASP A 183 -14.07 15.91 13.99
C ASP A 183 -13.53 14.84 13.02
N PRO A 184 -12.23 14.50 13.07
CA PRO A 184 -11.65 13.47 12.24
C PRO A 184 -12.27 12.09 12.41
N ALA A 185 -12.71 11.74 13.63
CA ALA A 185 -13.31 10.44 13.90
C ALA A 185 -14.65 10.29 13.15
N LYS A 186 -15.50 11.32 13.21
CA LYS A 186 -16.78 11.35 12.46
C LYS A 186 -16.59 11.27 10.95
N PHE A 187 -15.59 11.98 10.41
CA PHE A 187 -15.25 11.90 8.99
C PHE A 187 -14.87 10.49 8.56
N PHE A 188 -13.92 9.86 9.26
CA PHE A 188 -13.46 8.53 8.89
C PHE A 188 -14.55 7.47 9.08
N ARG A 189 -15.42 7.61 10.08
CA ARG A 189 -16.58 6.75 10.25
C ARG A 189 -17.52 6.84 9.05
N GLN A 190 -17.94 8.04 8.66
CA GLN A 190 -18.85 8.22 7.51
C GLN A 190 -18.20 7.81 6.18
N LEU A 191 -16.92 8.14 5.97
CA LEU A 191 -16.20 7.71 4.78
C LEU A 191 -16.10 6.18 4.71
N THR A 192 -15.86 5.52 5.84
CA THR A 192 -15.82 4.05 5.92
C THR A 192 -17.18 3.45 5.60
N MET A 193 -18.26 4.01 6.15
CA MET A 193 -19.64 3.59 5.87
C MET A 193 -19.99 3.71 4.39
N ILE A 194 -19.66 4.83 3.73
CA ILE A 194 -19.87 4.99 2.28
C ILE A 194 -19.08 3.94 1.49
N ARG A 195 -17.81 3.71 1.85
CA ARG A 195 -16.97 2.70 1.19
C ARG A 195 -17.54 1.29 1.35
N GLN A 196 -18.07 0.97 2.52
CA GLN A 196 -18.71 -0.31 2.81
C GLN A 196 -20.03 -0.46 2.04
N PHE A 197 -20.88 0.57 2.02
CA PHE A 197 -22.11 0.59 1.22
C PHE A 197 -21.84 0.35 -0.27
N CYS A 198 -20.82 1.02 -0.83
CA CYS A 198 -20.37 0.80 -2.21
C CYS A 198 -19.84 -0.61 -2.49
N ASN A 199 -19.51 -1.38 -1.45
CA ASN A 199 -19.20 -2.80 -1.60
C ASN A 199 -20.46 -3.64 -1.51
N HIS A 200 -21.28 -3.46 -0.47
CA HIS A 200 -22.57 -4.12 -0.35
C HIS A 200 -23.51 -3.29 0.56
N PRO A 201 -24.78 -3.08 0.18
CA PRO A 201 -25.74 -2.27 0.95
C PRO A 201 -25.95 -2.74 2.39
N ILE A 202 -25.83 -4.06 2.64
CA ILE A 202 -25.91 -4.67 3.98
C ILE A 202 -25.03 -3.98 5.03
N PHE A 203 -23.89 -3.43 4.65
CA PHE A 203 -22.97 -2.82 5.61
C PHE A 203 -23.42 -1.43 6.09
N ALA A 204 -24.44 -0.83 5.46
CA ALA A 204 -25.05 0.40 5.95
C ALA A 204 -26.23 0.14 6.93
N GLN A 205 -26.48 -1.12 7.30
CA GLN A 205 -27.63 -1.51 8.12
C GLN A 205 -27.57 -1.06 9.59
N GLU A 206 -26.40 -0.81 10.18
CA GLU A 206 -26.32 -0.40 11.59
C GLU A 206 -27.05 0.93 11.87
N ASP A 207 -27.17 1.81 10.87
CA ASP A 207 -27.87 3.09 10.98
C ASP A 207 -29.26 3.11 10.31
N MET A 208 -29.67 2.02 9.66
CA MET A 208 -30.90 1.97 8.86
C MET A 208 -31.72 0.72 9.17
N LEU A 209 -32.96 0.93 9.62
CA LEU A 209 -34.02 -0.07 9.89
C LEU A 209 -34.43 -0.86 8.63
N ILE A 210 -33.50 -1.55 7.99
CA ILE A 210 -33.74 -2.38 6.80
C ILE A 210 -33.65 -3.83 7.24
N GLN A 211 -34.73 -4.33 7.84
CA GLN A 211 -34.98 -5.77 7.97
C GLN A 211 -35.42 -6.30 6.59
N GLN A 212 -34.48 -6.52 5.68
CA GLN A 212 -34.74 -7.31 4.48
C GLN A 212 -33.74 -8.45 4.35
N ASN A 213 -34.25 -9.58 3.86
CA ASN A 213 -33.44 -10.67 3.34
C ASN A 213 -32.44 -10.08 2.35
N TRP A 214 -31.15 -10.24 2.64
CA TRP A 214 -30.09 -9.69 1.83
C TRP A 214 -29.66 -10.72 0.79
N HIS A 215 -29.31 -10.23 -0.39
CA HIS A 215 -28.86 -11.05 -1.51
C HIS A 215 -27.51 -10.53 -2.01
N TRP A 216 -26.56 -11.40 -2.36
CA TRP A 216 -25.26 -10.94 -2.87
C TRP A 216 -25.42 -10.12 -4.17
N GLN A 217 -26.51 -10.35 -4.90
CA GLN A 217 -26.92 -9.62 -6.10
C GLN A 217 -27.24 -8.14 -5.83
N ASP A 218 -27.46 -7.75 -4.56
CA ASP A 218 -27.61 -6.33 -4.19
C ASP A 218 -26.29 -5.55 -4.39
N SER A 219 -25.15 -6.24 -4.48
CA SER A 219 -23.87 -5.62 -4.85
C SER A 219 -23.60 -5.69 -6.35
N ALA A 220 -23.62 -4.52 -7.00
CA ALA A 220 -23.22 -4.39 -8.40
C ALA A 220 -21.78 -4.88 -8.67
N LYS A 221 -20.89 -4.77 -7.68
CA LYS A 221 -19.52 -5.29 -7.78
C LYS A 221 -19.48 -6.80 -7.80
N ILE A 222 -20.27 -7.47 -6.94
CA ILE A 222 -20.29 -8.94 -6.90
C ILE A 222 -20.94 -9.48 -8.17
N VAL A 223 -22.06 -8.90 -8.62
CA VAL A 223 -22.71 -9.28 -9.89
C VAL A 223 -21.72 -9.24 -11.04
N HIS A 224 -21.08 -8.08 -11.25
CA HIS A 224 -20.08 -7.94 -12.31
C HIS A 224 -18.89 -8.89 -12.15
N LEU A 225 -18.39 -9.10 -10.92
CA LEU A 225 -17.29 -10.00 -10.63
C LEU A 225 -17.64 -11.44 -11.02
N VAL A 226 -18.80 -11.94 -10.61
CA VAL A 226 -19.27 -13.29 -10.90
C VAL A 226 -19.39 -13.50 -12.40
N ASP A 227 -20.05 -12.59 -13.12
CA ASP A 227 -20.21 -12.68 -14.58
C ASP A 227 -18.85 -12.68 -15.31
N SER A 228 -17.92 -11.83 -14.85
CA SER A 228 -16.57 -11.75 -15.38
C SER A 228 -15.79 -13.03 -15.14
N LEU A 229 -15.89 -13.61 -13.94
CA LEU A 229 -15.21 -14.85 -13.59
C LEU A 229 -15.79 -16.03 -14.37
N GLN A 230 -17.10 -16.14 -14.51
CA GLN A 230 -17.72 -17.20 -15.30
C GLN A 230 -17.26 -17.16 -16.76
N THR A 231 -17.22 -15.97 -17.36
CA THR A 231 -16.70 -15.79 -18.73
C THR A 231 -15.21 -16.15 -18.82
N PHE A 232 -14.39 -15.66 -17.88
CA PHE A 232 -12.95 -15.90 -17.88
C PHE A 232 -12.59 -17.38 -17.66
N LEU A 233 -13.30 -18.06 -16.75
CA LEU A 233 -13.04 -19.46 -16.40
C LEU A 233 -13.50 -20.45 -17.47
N ARG A 234 -14.45 -20.07 -18.34
CA ARG A 234 -14.90 -20.88 -19.48
C ARG A 234 -13.85 -21.06 -20.57
N GLY A 235 -12.74 -20.30 -20.53
CA GLY A 235 -11.59 -20.53 -21.40
C GLY A 235 -11.54 -19.68 -22.67
N ASP A 236 -12.32 -18.59 -22.76
CA ASP A 236 -12.38 -17.67 -23.91
C ASP A 236 -11.02 -17.04 -24.31
N ARG A 237 -9.96 -17.26 -23.53
CA ARG A 237 -8.62 -16.70 -23.75
C ARG A 237 -7.53 -17.73 -24.04
N GLY A 238 -7.89 -19.00 -24.30
CA GLY A 238 -6.92 -20.06 -24.63
C GLY A 238 -5.99 -20.46 -23.48
N ILE A 239 -6.33 -20.09 -22.24
CA ILE A 239 -5.58 -20.48 -21.04
C ILE A 239 -6.12 -21.83 -20.55
N GLN A 240 -5.27 -22.86 -20.48
CA GLN A 240 -5.69 -24.21 -20.07
C GLN A 240 -6.28 -24.27 -18.65
N ARG A 241 -5.74 -23.47 -17.72
CA ARG A 241 -6.19 -23.40 -16.32
C ARG A 241 -6.21 -21.94 -15.85
N PRO A 242 -7.26 -21.18 -16.19
CA PRO A 242 -7.37 -19.79 -15.76
C PRO A 242 -7.51 -19.72 -14.24
N LYS A 243 -6.66 -18.90 -13.60
CA LYS A 243 -6.72 -18.61 -12.17
C LYS A 243 -6.95 -17.12 -11.96
N ALA A 244 -7.77 -16.79 -10.97
CA ALA A 244 -8.08 -15.41 -10.60
C ALA A 244 -7.87 -15.21 -9.10
N VAL A 245 -7.39 -14.04 -8.72
CA VAL A 245 -7.22 -13.64 -7.31
C VAL A 245 -8.06 -12.41 -7.05
N VAL A 246 -8.92 -12.49 -6.03
CA VAL A 246 -9.82 -11.40 -5.63
C VAL A 246 -9.32 -10.80 -4.32
N PHE A 247 -9.12 -9.48 -4.31
CA PHE A 247 -8.68 -8.74 -3.13
C PHE A 247 -9.79 -7.82 -2.61
N SER A 248 -9.88 -7.70 -1.29
CA SER A 248 -10.74 -6.72 -0.62
C SER A 248 -10.10 -6.30 0.70
N SER A 249 -10.28 -5.03 1.07
CA SER A 249 -9.88 -4.52 2.38
C SER A 249 -10.86 -4.90 3.50
N PHE A 250 -12.05 -5.39 3.16
CA PHE A 250 -13.10 -5.77 4.12
C PHE A 250 -13.33 -7.28 4.08
N VAL A 251 -13.03 -7.97 5.19
CA VAL A 251 -13.17 -9.43 5.30
C VAL A 251 -14.62 -9.86 5.14
N ALA A 252 -15.56 -9.16 5.79
CA ALA A 252 -16.99 -9.44 5.64
C ALA A 252 -17.47 -9.33 4.18
N PHE A 253 -16.87 -8.47 3.36
CA PHE A 253 -17.21 -8.39 1.94
C PHE A 253 -16.70 -9.60 1.16
N LEU A 254 -15.51 -10.12 1.52
CA LEU A 254 -15.02 -11.37 0.93
C LEU A 254 -15.97 -12.52 1.25
N GLU A 255 -16.53 -12.59 2.46
CA GLU A 255 -17.50 -13.62 2.86
C GLU A 255 -18.76 -13.63 1.99
N ILE A 256 -19.27 -12.44 1.62
CA ILE A 256 -20.40 -12.33 0.68
C ILE A 256 -19.99 -12.80 -0.72
N ILE A 257 -18.79 -12.41 -1.19
CA ILE A 257 -18.25 -12.90 -2.46
C ILE A 257 -18.13 -14.44 -2.43
N GLY A 258 -17.63 -14.99 -1.33
CA GLY A 258 -17.50 -16.44 -1.12
C GLY A 258 -18.81 -17.19 -1.35
N ARG A 259 -19.89 -16.73 -0.71
CA ARG A 259 -21.23 -17.31 -0.90
C ARG A 259 -21.71 -17.21 -2.35
N ALA A 260 -21.46 -16.08 -3.02
CA ALA A 260 -21.82 -15.91 -4.43
C ALA A 260 -21.04 -16.89 -5.34
N LEU A 261 -19.76 -17.12 -5.05
CA LEU A 261 -18.95 -18.09 -5.78
C LEU A 261 -19.42 -19.53 -5.53
N GLU A 262 -19.75 -19.88 -4.30
CA GLU A 262 -20.31 -21.20 -3.93
C GLU A 262 -21.64 -21.48 -4.65
N GLU A 263 -22.58 -20.52 -4.64
CA GLU A 263 -23.86 -20.62 -5.33
C GLU A 263 -23.69 -20.79 -6.86
N LYS A 264 -22.63 -20.21 -7.43
CA LYS A 264 -22.29 -20.34 -8.86
C LYS A 264 -21.33 -21.48 -9.17
N HIS A 265 -21.07 -22.36 -8.20
CA HIS A 265 -20.18 -23.51 -8.31
C HIS A 265 -18.75 -23.16 -8.78
N ILE A 266 -18.26 -21.98 -8.42
CA ILE A 266 -16.88 -21.54 -8.70
C ILE A 266 -16.00 -21.96 -7.52
N GLN A 267 -15.03 -22.84 -7.79
CA GLN A 267 -14.06 -23.26 -6.78
C GLN A 267 -13.19 -22.07 -6.35
N SER A 268 -13.03 -21.91 -5.03
CA SER A 268 -12.22 -20.84 -4.45
C SER A 268 -11.37 -21.36 -3.28
N ALA A 269 -10.26 -20.67 -3.03
CA ALA A 269 -9.38 -20.89 -1.89
C ALA A 269 -9.17 -19.56 -1.15
N TRP A 270 -9.03 -19.63 0.17
CA TRP A 270 -9.03 -18.46 1.04
C TRP A 270 -7.64 -18.17 1.60
N LEU A 271 -7.24 -16.91 1.59
CA LEU A 271 -6.01 -16.44 2.23
C LEU A 271 -6.35 -15.26 3.16
N ARG A 272 -6.64 -15.55 4.42
CA ARG A 272 -7.02 -14.55 5.43
C ARG A 272 -5.95 -14.36 6.51
N GLY A 273 -5.97 -13.17 7.13
CA GLY A 273 -4.99 -12.75 8.14
C GLY A 273 -5.11 -13.47 9.48
N ASP A 274 -6.25 -14.05 9.78
CA ASP A 274 -6.57 -14.87 10.96
C ASP A 274 -6.13 -16.34 10.80
N PHE A 275 -5.85 -16.80 9.58
CA PHE A 275 -5.42 -18.19 9.35
C PHE A 275 -4.01 -18.45 9.86
N THR A 276 -3.82 -19.66 10.40
CA THR A 276 -2.50 -20.20 10.75
C THR A 276 -1.63 -20.38 9.50
N LEU A 277 -0.31 -20.49 9.69
CA LEU A 277 0.62 -20.71 8.58
C LEU A 277 0.30 -21.99 7.80
N GLN A 278 0.04 -23.09 8.51
CA GLN A 278 -0.29 -24.36 7.88
C GLN A 278 -1.58 -24.28 7.05
N GLN A 279 -2.61 -23.60 7.56
CA GLN A 279 -3.85 -23.39 6.80
C GLN A 279 -3.61 -22.57 5.53
N ARG A 280 -2.76 -21.53 5.60
CA ARG A 280 -2.42 -20.71 4.42
C ARG A 280 -1.66 -21.52 3.38
N ASP A 281 -0.71 -22.35 3.81
CA ASP A 281 0.08 -23.18 2.90
C ASP A 281 -0.81 -24.24 2.22
N ASN A 282 -1.66 -24.93 2.98
CA ASN A 282 -2.63 -25.88 2.42
C ASN A 282 -3.58 -25.22 1.39
N ASN A 283 -4.04 -24.00 1.66
CA ASN A 283 -4.91 -23.28 0.74
C ASN A 283 -4.18 -22.82 -0.53
N LEU A 284 -2.89 -22.51 -0.44
CA LEU A 284 -2.06 -22.19 -1.60
C LEU A 284 -1.76 -23.43 -2.45
N GLU A 285 -1.56 -24.59 -1.83
CA GLU A 285 -1.37 -25.85 -2.56
C GLU A 285 -2.63 -26.28 -3.31
N ARG A 286 -3.80 -26.01 -2.74
CA ARG A 286 -5.10 -26.26 -3.39
C ARG A 286 -5.36 -25.32 -4.58
N PHE A 287 -4.77 -24.13 -4.60
CA PHE A 287 -5.01 -23.08 -5.60
C PHE A 287 -4.22 -23.29 -6.88
#